data_AF-A0A803MU48-F1
#
_entry.id   AF-A0A803MU48-F1
#
_cell.length_a   1.000
_cell.length_b   1.000
_cell.length_c   1.000
_cell.angle_alpha   90.00
_cell.angle_beta   90.00
_cell.angle_gamma   90.00
#
_symmetry.space_group_name_H-M   'P 1'
#
loop_
_entity.id
_entity.type
_entity.pdbx_description
1 polymer ?
#
loop_
_entity_poly.entity_id
_entity_poly.type
_entity_poly.pdbx_seq_one_letter_code
_entity_poly.pdbx_strand_id
1 'polypeptide(L)'
;MATRRSISNQSCSSSSIKRMGNSKIRCNCGNQALIKTVRKGPNLGMKFYGCPMWPDTQCDFFKWVNEQAEMEDYEVKLLEKETIIVYN
;
A
#
# COMPACT_ATOMS: atom_id res chain seq x y z
N MET A 1 41.86 12.35 -20.89
CA MET A 1 41.27 11.44 -19.87
C MET A 1 40.20 12.20 -19.10
N ALA A 2 38.92 11.94 -19.39
CA ALA A 2 37.79 12.24 -18.51
C ALA A 2 36.61 11.39 -18.99
N THR A 3 36.31 10.32 -18.27
CA THR A 3 35.23 9.37 -18.58
C THR A 3 33.88 10.03 -18.27
N ARG A 4 32.99 10.10 -19.26
CA ARG A 4 31.61 10.57 -19.05
C ARG A 4 30.95 9.66 -18.02
N ARG A 5 30.62 10.22 -16.86
CA ARG A 5 29.77 9.61 -15.83
C ARG A 5 28.42 9.28 -16.46
N SER A 6 28.06 8.00 -16.49
CA SER A 6 26.71 7.54 -16.77
C SER A 6 25.78 8.06 -15.67
N ILE A 7 25.13 9.19 -15.92
CA ILE A 7 23.99 9.63 -15.12
C ILE A 7 22.80 8.83 -15.64
N SER A 8 22.37 7.85 -14.85
CA SER A 8 21.08 7.20 -14.98
C SER A 8 19.98 8.26 -14.82
N ASN A 9 19.62 8.90 -15.93
CA ASN A 9 18.36 9.65 -16.05
C ASN A 9 17.22 8.65 -16.00
N GLN A 10 16.90 8.20 -14.80
CA GLN A 10 15.61 7.59 -14.52
C GLN A 10 14.59 8.73 -14.37
N SER A 11 14.37 9.42 -15.49
CA SER A 11 13.17 10.23 -15.70
C SER A 11 12.03 9.24 -15.85
N CYS A 12 11.45 8.80 -14.73
CA CYS A 12 10.21 8.02 -14.79
C CYS A 12 9.08 8.99 -15.16
N SER A 13 8.89 9.13 -16.47
CA SER A 13 7.63 9.57 -17.08
C SER A 13 6.48 8.89 -16.33
N SER A 14 5.81 9.63 -15.46
CA SER A 14 4.61 9.16 -14.79
C SER A 14 3.45 10.09 -15.06
N SER A 15 3.40 10.64 -16.28
CA SER A 15 2.15 11.06 -16.91
C SER A 15 1.44 9.81 -17.43
N SER A 16 1.11 8.91 -16.51
CA SER A 16 0.16 7.83 -16.74
C SER A 16 -0.92 8.09 -15.73
N ILE A 17 -2.13 8.32 -16.21
CA ILE A 17 -3.35 8.11 -15.44
C ILE A 17 -3.16 6.75 -14.76
N LYS A 18 -2.70 6.72 -13.51
CA LYS A 18 -2.53 5.45 -12.79
C LYS A 18 -3.91 5.01 -12.37
N ARG A 19 -4.67 4.48 -13.31
CA ARG A 19 -5.60 3.39 -13.03
C ARG A 19 -4.74 2.22 -12.58
N MET A 20 -4.45 2.20 -11.28
CA MET A 20 -3.67 1.17 -10.60
C MET A 20 -4.46 0.88 -9.32
N GLY A 21 -5.58 0.17 -9.40
CA GLY A 21 -5.48 -1.28 -9.55
C GLY A 21 -4.71 -1.83 -8.36
N ASN A 22 -5.35 -1.87 -7.17
CA ASN A 22 -4.91 -2.59 -5.98
C ASN A 22 -3.39 -2.59 -5.74
N SER A 23 -2.75 -1.41 -5.73
CA SER A 23 -1.34 -1.31 -5.39
C SER A 23 -1.20 -1.55 -3.89
N LYS A 24 -0.95 -2.81 -3.51
CA LYS A 24 -0.58 -3.24 -2.15
C LYS A 24 0.43 -2.25 -1.57
N ILE A 25 0.00 -1.44 -0.60
CA ILE A 25 0.85 -0.47 0.08
C ILE A 25 2.02 -1.22 0.71
N ARG A 26 3.26 -0.78 0.48
CA ARG A 26 4.48 -1.40 1.00
C ARG A 26 5.19 -0.49 1.99
N CYS A 27 5.81 -1.07 3.01
CA CYS A 27 6.65 -0.32 3.94
C CYS A 27 8.07 -0.10 3.41
N ASN A 28 8.90 0.61 4.17
CA ASN A 28 10.30 0.90 3.81
C ASN A 28 11.18 -0.37 3.68
N CYS A 29 10.74 -1.50 4.22
CA CYS A 29 11.42 -2.80 4.06
C CYS A 29 11.04 -3.53 2.75
N GLY A 30 10.12 -2.99 1.95
CA GLY A 30 9.60 -3.62 0.73
C GLY A 30 8.48 -4.66 0.96
N ASN A 31 8.13 -4.93 2.22
CA ASN A 31 7.04 -5.83 2.62
C ASN A 31 5.68 -5.14 2.49
N GLN A 32 4.62 -5.92 2.28
CA GLN A 32 3.25 -5.41 2.28
C GLN A 32 2.90 -4.87 3.67
N ALA A 33 2.46 -3.61 3.71
CA ALA A 33 2.01 -2.96 4.93
C ALA A 33 0.66 -3.52 5.38
N LEU A 34 0.46 -3.60 6.70
CA LEU A 34 -0.75 -4.09 7.31
C LEU A 34 -1.52 -2.95 7.97
N ILE A 35 -2.84 -3.06 7.97
CA ILE A 35 -3.71 -2.13 8.70
C ILE A 35 -3.58 -2.42 10.19
N LYS A 36 -3.28 -1.38 10.97
CA LYS A 36 -3.18 -1.37 12.42
C LYS A 36 -4.11 -0.27 12.96
N THR A 37 -4.61 -0.43 14.17
CA THR A 37 -5.51 0.53 14.82
C THR A 37 -4.78 1.26 15.94
N VAL A 38 -4.94 2.58 16.00
CA VAL A 38 -4.43 3.39 17.10
C VAL A 38 -5.19 3.05 18.38
N ARG A 39 -4.46 2.68 19.44
CA ARG A 39 -5.04 2.23 20.72
C ARG A 39 -4.97 3.26 21.85
N LYS A 40 -4.38 4.44 21.62
CA LYS A 40 -4.17 5.49 22.63
C LYS A 40 -4.19 6.89 21.99
N GLY A 41 -4.56 7.90 22.77
CA GLY A 41 -4.46 9.32 22.38
C GLY A 41 -5.65 9.85 21.57
N PRO A 42 -5.53 11.06 20.99
CA PRO A 42 -6.64 11.76 20.32
C PRO A 42 -7.16 11.06 19.05
N ASN A 43 -6.35 10.18 18.46
CA ASN A 43 -6.69 9.44 17.24
C ASN A 43 -7.13 7.99 17.54
N LEU A 44 -7.60 7.71 18.77
CA LEU A 44 -8.06 6.39 19.19
C LEU A 44 -9.09 5.82 18.20
N GLY A 45 -8.87 4.59 17.74
CA GLY A 45 -9.77 3.91 16.80
C GLY A 45 -9.46 4.17 15.32
N MET A 46 -8.67 5.20 14.99
CA MET A 46 -8.24 5.43 13.61
C MET A 46 -7.29 4.31 13.12
N LYS A 47 -7.39 3.98 11.83
CA LYS A 47 -6.61 2.92 11.19
C LYS A 47 -5.47 3.49 10.36
N PHE A 48 -4.31 2.84 10.38
CA PHE A 48 -3.14 3.21 9.60
C PHE A 48 -2.45 1.96 9.02
N TYR A 49 -1.79 2.10 7.88
CA TYR A 49 -0.85 1.13 7.34
C TYR A 49 0.51 1.25 8.03
N GLY A 50 1.03 0.13 8.52
CA GLY A 50 2.34 0.04 9.17
C GLY A 50 3.12 -1.21 8.76
N CYS A 51 4.41 -1.25 9.12
CA CYS A 51 5.26 -2.41 8.87
C CYS A 51 4.72 -3.66 9.58
N PRO A 52 4.67 -4.83 8.92
CA PRO A 52 4.25 -6.09 9.55
C PRO A 52 5.19 -6.50 10.69
N MET A 53 6.49 -6.22 10.53
CA MET A 53 7.55 -6.57 11.50
C MET A 53 7.77 -5.48 12.56
N TRP A 54 6.83 -4.57 12.76
CA TRP A 54 6.90 -3.59 13.85
C TRP A 54 6.33 -4.20 15.14
N PRO A 55 6.98 -4.05 16.31
CA PRO A 55 8.12 -3.14 16.61
C PRO A 55 9.52 -3.75 16.49
N ASP A 56 9.65 -5.01 16.06
CA ASP A 56 10.95 -5.71 15.96
C ASP A 56 11.91 -5.10 14.92
N THR A 57 11.43 -4.17 14.10
CA THR A 57 12.22 -3.43 13.11
C THR A 57 12.21 -1.94 13.40
N GLN A 58 13.28 -1.24 13.00
CA GLN A 58 13.36 0.23 13.01
C GLN A 58 12.57 0.88 11.85
N CYS A 59 11.65 0.15 11.22
CA CYS A 59 10.85 0.65 10.12
C CYS A 59 9.75 1.57 10.65
N ASP A 60 9.85 2.85 10.30
CA ASP A 60 9.00 3.96 10.72
C ASP A 60 7.87 4.26 9.72
N PHE A 61 7.63 3.37 8.75
CA PHE A 61 6.58 3.54 7.76
C PHE A 61 5.20 3.71 8.42
N PHE A 62 4.53 4.82 8.08
CA PHE A 62 3.22 5.18 8.59
C PHE A 62 2.38 5.86 7.51
N LYS A 63 1.15 5.40 7.30
CA LYS A 63 0.17 6.06 6.41
C LYS A 63 -1.25 5.85 6.90
N TRP A 64 -2.05 6.89 7.02
CA TRP A 64 -3.47 6.73 7.38
C TRP A 64 -4.24 5.92 6.34
N VAL A 65 -5.18 5.09 6.82
CA VAL A 65 -6.18 4.46 5.95
C VAL A 65 -7.19 5.54 5.59
N ASN A 66 -7.41 5.76 4.29
CA ASN A 66 -8.51 6.58 3.81
C ASN A 66 -9.72 5.68 3.53
N GLU A 67 -10.92 6.21 3.72
CA GLU A 67 -12.19 5.47 3.53
C GLU A 67 -12.30 4.87 2.12
N GLN A 68 -11.68 5.52 1.13
CA GLN A 68 -11.68 5.07 -0.26
C GLN A 68 -10.98 3.71 -0.45
N ALA A 69 -9.91 3.42 0.32
CA ALA A 69 -9.21 2.13 0.23
C ALA A 69 -9.97 0.99 0.93
N GLU A 70 -10.83 1.29 1.91
CA GLU A 70 -11.68 0.29 2.57
C GLU A 70 -12.91 -0.06 1.72
N MET A 71 -13.46 0.91 0.98
CA MET A 71 -14.56 0.66 0.05
C MET A 71 -14.12 -0.23 -1.12
N GLU A 72 -12.90 -0.06 -1.63
CA GLU A 72 -12.36 -0.87 -2.74
C GLU A 72 -12.16 -2.35 -2.35
N ASP A 73 -11.74 -2.66 -1.12
CA ASP A 73 -11.59 -4.06 -0.66
C ASP A 73 -12.96 -4.74 -0.42
N TYR A 74 -13.96 -4.00 0.04
CA TYR A 74 -15.30 -4.54 0.24
C TYR A 74 -16.00 -4.80 -1.09
N GLU A 75 -15.89 -3.87 -2.04
CA GLU A 75 -16.49 -4.00 -3.37
C GLU A 75 -15.85 -5.16 -4.14
N VAL A 76 -14.52 -5.32 -4.06
CA VAL A 76 -13.83 -6.49 -4.64
C VAL A 76 -14.27 -7.80 -3.97
N LYS A 77 -14.38 -7.85 -2.63
CA LYS A 77 -14.85 -9.05 -1.92
C LYS A 77 -16.32 -9.39 -2.20
N LEU A 78 -17.17 -8.39 -2.43
CA LEU A 78 -18.56 -8.61 -2.83
C LEU A 78 -18.61 -9.19 -4.25
N LEU A 79 -17.87 -8.60 -5.18
CA LEU A 79 -17.80 -9.08 -6.56
C LEU A 79 -17.20 -10.48 -6.65
N GLU A 80 -16.14 -10.79 -5.89
CA GLU A 80 -15.55 -12.14 -5.84
C GLU A 80 -16.55 -13.18 -5.33
N LYS A 81 -17.34 -12.85 -4.30
CA LYS A 81 -18.41 -13.72 -3.78
C LYS A 81 -19.56 -13.91 -4.77
N GLU A 82 -19.84 -12.93 -5.62
CA GLU A 82 -20.85 -13.03 -6.67
C GLU A 82 -20.34 -13.80 -7.89
N THR A 83 -19.02 -13.89 -8.10
CA THR A 83 -18.38 -14.61 -9.21
C THR A 83 -18.05 -16.08 -8.92
N ILE A 84 -18.87 -16.77 -8.12
CA ILE A 84 -18.73 -18.24 -7.96
C ILE A 84 -19.20 -18.89 -9.27
N ILE A 85 -18.25 -19.13 -10.18
CA ILE A 85 -18.46 -19.97 -11.35
C ILE A 85 -18.55 -21.40 -10.83
N VAL A 86 -19.76 -21.91 -10.64
CA VAL A 86 -19.99 -23.32 -10.32
C VAL A 86 -19.61 -24.13 -11.56
N TYR A 87 -18.39 -24.66 -11.60
CA TYR A 87 -18.03 -25.69 -12.57
C TYR A 87 -18.69 -27.00 -12.13
N ASN A 88 -19.44 -27.59 -13.05
CA ASN A 88 -20.32 -28.75 -12.89
C ASN A 88 -19.56 -30.05 -12.56
#